data_AF-F4RTH9-F1
#
_entry.id   AF-F4RTH9-F1
#
_cell.length_a   1.000
_cell.length_b   1.000
_cell.length_c   1.000
_cell.angle_alpha   90.00
_cell.angle_beta   90.00
_cell.angle_gamma   90.00
#
_symmetry.space_group_name_H-M   'P 1'
#
loop_
_entity.id
_entity.type
_entity.pdbx_description
1 polymer ?
#
loop_
_entity_poly.entity_id
_entity_poly.type
_entity_poly.pdbx_seq_one_letter_code
_entity_poly.pdbx_strand_id
1 'polypeptide(L)'
;MDRNETFERYKRNSVEEPIKDTIEFIDYIRQDCVPELEKADISLSKKEGFSSALLQPILTPRFAISCTDKLLRQLGQLLQSDPSLRLQTHLSESKSEISFTKSLFPNIETYTEIHDEFDLFTSPTILAHCIHLEPSEIDLIEK
;
A
#
# COMPACT_ATOMS: atom_id res chain seq x y z
N MET A 1 5.11 18.26 1.91
CA MET A 1 5.35 16.79 1.77
C MET A 1 5.14 16.46 0.32
N ASP A 2 5.94 17.06 -0.54
CA ASP A 2 6.13 16.64 -1.91
C ASP A 2 7.24 15.57 -1.92
N ARG A 3 7.06 14.46 -2.65
CA ARG A 3 8.12 13.45 -2.87
C ARG A 3 9.42 14.04 -3.44
N ASN A 4 9.32 15.18 -4.14
CA ASN A 4 10.45 15.88 -4.75
C ASN A 4 11.06 16.95 -3.84
N GLU A 5 10.44 17.28 -2.71
CA GLU A 5 11.00 18.21 -1.73
C GLU A 5 12.13 17.53 -0.95
N THR A 6 13.37 17.93 -1.21
CA THR A 6 14.51 17.59 -0.33
C THR A 6 14.47 18.43 0.94
N PHE A 7 13.93 17.86 2.02
CA PHE A 7 14.17 18.37 3.37
C PHE A 7 15.50 17.79 3.90
N GLU A 8 16.46 18.65 4.21
CA GLU A 8 17.79 18.29 4.77
C GLU A 8 17.72 17.40 6.02
N ARG A 9 16.61 17.44 6.77
CA ARG A 9 16.49 16.81 8.08
C ARG A 9 16.06 15.33 8.07
N TYR A 10 15.50 14.83 6.97
CA TYR A 10 15.07 13.43 6.87
C TYR A 10 15.21 12.92 5.44
N LYS A 11 16.43 12.52 5.10
CA LYS A 11 16.77 11.93 3.80
C LYS A 11 17.19 10.49 4.05
N ARG A 12 16.41 9.53 3.53
CA ARG A 12 16.88 8.13 3.47
C ARG A 12 17.85 8.01 2.31
N ASN A 13 18.94 7.27 2.54
CA ASN A 13 20.00 7.11 1.54
C ASN A 13 19.59 6.17 0.40
N SER A 14 18.60 5.31 0.64
CA SER A 14 18.16 4.28 -0.31
C SER A 14 16.68 3.90 -0.09
N VAL A 15 16.07 3.24 -1.06
CA VAL A 15 14.72 2.65 -0.95
C VAL A 15 14.82 1.20 -0.45
N GLU A 16 15.97 0.58 -0.67
CA GLU A 16 16.31 -0.79 -0.31
C GLU A 16 16.22 -1.04 1.20
N GLU A 17 16.71 -0.09 2.01
CA GLU A 17 16.68 -0.19 3.47
C GLU A 17 15.25 -0.25 4.03
N PRO A 18 14.33 0.70 3.73
CA PRO A 18 12.96 0.60 4.24
C PRO A 18 12.17 -0.60 3.69
N ILE A 19 12.45 -1.09 2.47
CA ILE A 19 11.85 -2.33 1.97
C ILE A 19 12.36 -3.54 2.78
N LYS A 20 13.66 -3.60 3.07
CA LYS A 20 14.24 -4.64 3.92
C LYS A 20 13.62 -4.63 5.31
N ASP A 21 13.54 -3.47 5.96
CA ASP A 21 12.92 -3.31 7.28
C ASP A 21 11.45 -3.76 7.27
N THR A 22 10.73 -3.46 6.18
CA THR A 22 9.33 -3.88 6.00
C THR A 22 9.21 -5.40 5.94
N ILE A 23 10.09 -6.07 5.18
CA ILE A 23 10.12 -7.53 5.06
C ILE A 23 10.47 -8.18 6.41
N GLU A 24 11.50 -7.68 7.10
CA GLU A 24 11.91 -8.17 8.42
C GLU A 24 10.78 -8.03 9.45
N PHE A 25 10.02 -6.93 9.40
CA PHE A 25 8.87 -6.75 10.27
C PHE A 25 7.71 -7.70 9.94
N ILE A 26 7.43 -7.92 8.65
CA ILE A 26 6.43 -8.92 8.21
C ILE A 26 6.81 -10.31 8.72
N ASP A 27 8.08 -10.69 8.59
CA ASP A 27 8.59 -11.97 9.06
C ASP A 27 8.47 -12.10 10.57
N TYR A 28 8.88 -11.08 11.33
CA TYR A 28 8.72 -11.04 12.79
C TYR A 28 7.26 -11.24 13.23
N ILE A 29 6.30 -10.56 12.57
CA ILE A 29 4.88 -10.72 12.91
C ILE A 29 4.42 -12.16 12.65
N ARG A 30 4.79 -12.74 11.51
CA ARG A 30 4.34 -14.08 11.11
C ARG A 30 5.01 -15.20 11.89
N GLN A 31 6.30 -15.07 12.21
CA GLN A 31 7.11 -16.13 12.79
C GLN A 31 7.11 -16.07 14.32
N ASP A 32 7.07 -14.87 14.90
CA ASP A 32 7.18 -14.70 16.35
C ASP A 32 5.85 -14.30 17.00
N CYS A 33 5.06 -13.40 16.39
CA CYS A 33 3.85 -12.89 17.04
C CYS A 33 2.62 -13.78 16.84
N VAL A 34 2.36 -14.23 15.59
CA VAL A 34 1.18 -15.05 15.27
C VAL A 34 1.16 -16.37 16.05
N PRO A 35 2.25 -17.16 16.12
CA PRO A 35 2.23 -18.43 16.86
C PRO A 35 1.95 -18.26 18.36
N GLU A 36 2.41 -17.16 18.97
CA GLU A 36 2.10 -16.86 20.38
C GLU A 36 0.62 -16.53 20.59
N LEU A 37 -0.03 -15.88 19.62
CA LEU A 37 -1.47 -15.59 19.67
C LEU A 37 -2.33 -16.82 19.41
N GLU A 38 -1.90 -17.73 18.54
CA GLU A 38 -2.62 -18.97 18.26
C GLU A 38 -2.64 -19.91 19.47
N LYS A 39 -1.58 -19.92 20.30
CA LYS A 39 -1.55 -20.64 21.59
C LYS A 39 -2.62 -20.15 22.58
N ALA A 40 -3.15 -18.93 22.40
CA ALA A 40 -4.16 -18.34 23.27
C ALA A 40 -5.61 -18.76 22.91
N ASP A 41 -5.79 -19.77 22.05
CA ASP A 41 -7.08 -20.41 21.69
C ASP A 41 -8.13 -19.48 21.05
N ILE A 42 -7.69 -18.42 20.37
CA ILE A 42 -8.57 -17.53 19.63
C ILE A 42 -8.61 -17.95 18.15
N SER A 43 -9.40 -18.98 17.84
CA SER A 43 -9.60 -19.44 16.45
C SER A 43 -10.81 -18.76 15.82
N LEU A 44 -10.59 -18.07 14.69
CA LEU A 44 -11.66 -17.58 13.81
C LEU A 44 -11.90 -18.55 12.64
N SER A 45 -13.12 -18.51 12.09
CA SER A 45 -13.50 -19.31 10.92
C SER A 45 -12.59 -19.01 9.72
N LYS A 46 -11.99 -20.05 9.14
CA LYS A 46 -11.17 -19.96 7.92
C LYS A 46 -12.05 -19.57 6.72
N LYS A 47 -11.67 -18.51 6.01
CA LYS A 47 -12.22 -18.15 4.69
C LYS A 47 -11.13 -18.45 3.65
N GLU A 48 -11.48 -19.10 2.55
CA GLU A 48 -10.50 -19.44 1.50
C GLU A 48 -9.80 -18.18 0.97
N GLY A 49 -8.48 -18.29 0.76
CA GLY A 49 -7.64 -17.19 0.26
C GLY A 49 -7.16 -16.19 1.33
N PHE A 50 -7.62 -16.28 2.58
CA PHE A 50 -7.22 -15.35 3.65
C PHE A 50 -6.63 -16.06 4.86
N SER A 51 -5.63 -15.44 5.47
CA SER A 51 -5.09 -15.94 6.74
C SER A 51 -6.16 -15.87 7.83
N SER A 52 -6.32 -16.96 8.59
CA SER A 52 -7.15 -17.00 9.79
C SER A 52 -6.47 -16.39 11.01
N ALA A 53 -5.21 -15.96 10.88
CA ALA A 53 -4.50 -15.29 11.96
C ALA A 53 -5.18 -13.96 12.31
N LEU A 54 -5.35 -13.70 13.61
CA LEU A 54 -5.93 -12.45 14.11
C LEU A 54 -5.02 -11.24 13.86
N LEU A 55 -3.72 -11.47 13.91
CA LEU A 55 -2.70 -10.47 13.64
C LEU A 55 -2.13 -10.70 12.25
N GLN A 56 -2.14 -9.66 11.43
CA GLN A 56 -1.62 -9.69 10.07
C GLN A 56 -1.00 -8.34 9.73
N PRO A 57 0.17 -8.30 9.07
CA PRO A 57 0.76 -7.07 8.58
C PRO A 57 -0.04 -6.51 7.39
N ILE A 58 0.10 -5.21 7.16
CA ILE A 58 -0.50 -4.51 6.01
C ILE A 58 0.46 -3.44 5.49
N LEU A 59 0.73 -3.44 4.19
CA LEU A 59 1.55 -2.40 3.56
C LEU A 59 0.77 -1.08 3.57
N THR A 60 1.40 -0.02 4.03
CA THR A 60 0.74 1.29 4.21
C THR A 60 1.54 2.42 3.56
N PRO A 61 1.67 2.46 2.22
CA PRO A 61 2.06 3.71 1.58
C PRO A 61 1.00 4.76 1.90
N ARG A 62 1.40 5.88 2.51
CA ARG A 62 0.42 6.85 3.02
C ARG A 62 -0.53 7.33 1.92
N PHE A 63 0.04 7.77 0.80
CA PHE A 63 -0.63 8.23 -0.43
C PHE A 63 0.44 8.50 -1.50
N ALA A 64 0.07 8.48 -2.80
CA ALA A 64 1.02 8.49 -3.92
C ALA A 64 1.99 9.69 -3.89
N ILE A 65 1.52 10.86 -3.45
CA ILE A 65 2.33 12.09 -3.31
C ILE A 65 3.55 11.90 -2.41
N SER A 66 3.46 11.05 -1.38
CA SER A 66 4.52 10.86 -0.38
C SER A 66 5.52 9.75 -0.70
N CYS A 67 5.32 9.03 -1.80
CA CYS A 67 6.12 7.88 -2.19
C CYS A 67 6.84 8.14 -3.52
N THR A 68 8.12 7.81 -3.57
CA THR A 68 8.87 7.84 -4.84
C THR A 68 8.41 6.70 -5.75
N ASP A 69 8.54 6.86 -7.06
CA ASP A 69 8.21 5.80 -8.04
C ASP A 69 8.94 4.49 -7.73
N LYS A 70 10.21 4.60 -7.31
CA LYS A 70 11.02 3.45 -6.92
C LYS A 70 10.45 2.72 -5.71
N LEU A 71 9.95 3.44 -4.71
CA LEU A 71 9.29 2.85 -3.54
C LEU A 71 7.98 2.17 -3.93
N LEU A 72 7.12 2.84 -4.70
CA LEU A 72 5.84 2.27 -5.15
C LEU A 72 6.07 0.99 -5.96
N ARG A 73 7.05 1.00 -6.87
CA ARG A 73 7.39 -0.17 -7.69
C ARG A 73 7.92 -1.34 -6.86
N GLN A 74 8.70 -1.09 -5.81
CA GLN A 74 9.16 -2.16 -4.90
C GLN A 74 8.04 -2.70 -4.01
N LEU A 75 7.09 -1.86 -3.59
CA LEU A 75 5.90 -2.31 -2.86
C LEU A 75 4.99 -3.17 -3.75
N GLY A 76 4.80 -2.79 -5.02
CA GLY A 76 4.10 -3.61 -6.01
C GLY A 76 4.75 -4.97 -6.20
N GLN A 77 6.07 -5.01 -6.40
CA GLN A 77 6.82 -6.27 -6.48
C GLN A 77 6.65 -7.14 -5.24
N LEU A 78 6.65 -6.54 -4.05
CA LEU A 78 6.44 -7.26 -2.79
C LEU A 78 5.03 -7.86 -2.73
N LEU A 79 3.99 -7.11 -3.08
CA LEU A 79 2.60 -7.61 -3.16
C LEU A 79 2.45 -8.75 -4.15
N GLN A 80 3.06 -8.64 -5.34
CA GLN A 80 3.03 -9.70 -6.35
C GLN A 80 3.76 -10.97 -5.88
N SER A 81 4.83 -10.81 -5.10
CA SER A 81 5.60 -11.94 -4.56
C SER A 81 4.90 -12.65 -3.38
N ASP A 82 3.99 -11.97 -2.69
CA ASP A 82 3.27 -12.49 -1.54
C ASP A 82 1.79 -12.09 -1.59
N PRO A 83 0.95 -12.93 -2.25
CA PRO A 83 -0.48 -12.68 -2.39
C PRO A 83 -1.28 -12.66 -1.08
N SER A 84 -0.67 -13.02 0.06
CA SER A 84 -1.33 -12.91 1.37
C SER A 84 -1.21 -11.53 2.00
N LEU A 85 -0.31 -10.68 1.47
CA LEU A 85 -0.18 -9.30 1.90
C LEU A 85 -1.34 -8.46 1.41
N ARG A 86 -1.64 -7.44 2.22
CA ARG A 86 -2.69 -6.46 1.97
C ARG A 86 -2.04 -5.10 1.83
N LEU A 87 -2.74 -4.19 1.16
CA LEU A 87 -2.33 -2.79 1.08
C LEU A 87 -3.45 -1.88 1.58
N GLN A 88 -3.09 -0.80 2.26
CA GLN A 88 -4.00 0.30 2.56
C GLN A 88 -3.36 1.63 2.19
N THR A 89 -4.14 2.55 1.63
CA THR A 89 -3.67 3.89 1.24
C THR A 89 -4.83 4.88 1.15
N HIS A 90 -4.53 6.17 1.01
CA HIS A 90 -5.54 7.20 0.75
C HIS A 90 -5.72 7.38 -0.76
N LEU A 91 -6.95 7.64 -1.20
CA LEU A 91 -7.27 7.89 -2.60
C LEU A 91 -8.37 8.94 -2.72
N SER A 92 -8.16 9.93 -3.58
CA SER A 92 -9.18 10.88 -4.03
C SER A 92 -9.98 11.53 -2.88
N GLU A 93 -9.29 12.02 -1.85
CA GLU A 93 -9.90 12.63 -0.66
C GLU A 93 -10.32 14.08 -0.94
N SER A 94 -9.46 14.86 -1.60
CA SER A 94 -9.72 16.28 -1.87
C SER A 94 -9.30 16.72 -3.27
N LYS A 95 -10.01 17.70 -3.83
CA LYS A 95 -9.66 18.27 -5.16
C LYS A 95 -8.24 18.81 -5.24
N SER A 96 -7.73 19.41 -4.16
CA SER A 96 -6.35 19.91 -4.09
C SER A 96 -5.32 18.77 -4.11
N GLU A 97 -5.59 17.69 -3.38
CA GLU A 97 -4.76 16.48 -3.39
C GLU A 97 -4.73 15.86 -4.79
N ILE A 98 -5.88 15.71 -5.45
CA ILE A 98 -5.98 15.16 -6.81
C ILE A 98 -5.17 16.01 -7.79
N SER A 99 -5.40 17.33 -7.78
CA SER A 99 -4.68 18.25 -8.67
C SER A 99 -3.17 18.20 -8.44
N PHE A 100 -2.72 18.11 -7.18
CA PHE A 100 -1.31 18.03 -6.87
C PHE A 100 -0.72 16.68 -7.28
N THR A 101 -1.44 15.59 -7.04
CA THR A 101 -1.04 14.25 -7.48
C THR A 101 -0.86 14.20 -9.00
N LYS A 102 -1.85 14.65 -9.79
CA LYS A 102 -1.75 14.70 -11.27
C LYS A 102 -0.54 15.53 -11.74
N SER A 103 -0.16 16.59 -11.01
CA SER A 103 1.04 17.38 -11.34
C SER A 103 2.37 16.63 -11.14
N LEU A 104 2.40 15.65 -10.23
CA LEU A 104 3.57 14.80 -9.96
C LEU A 104 3.68 13.60 -10.91
N PHE A 105 2.58 13.25 -11.58
CA PHE A 105 2.44 12.11 -12.49
C PHE A 105 1.79 12.57 -13.82
N PRO A 106 2.48 13.37 -14.64
CA PRO A 106 1.88 14.05 -15.80
C PRO A 106 1.43 13.12 -16.94
N ASN A 107 1.85 11.85 -16.93
CA ASN A 107 1.50 10.86 -17.95
C ASN A 107 0.31 9.98 -17.54
N ILE A 108 -0.33 10.27 -16.40
CA ILE A 108 -1.39 9.45 -15.82
C ILE A 108 -2.65 10.30 -15.74
N GLU A 109 -3.77 9.79 -16.26
CA GLU A 109 -5.00 10.57 -16.47
C GLU A 109 -5.79 10.72 -15.16
N THR A 110 -5.81 9.67 -14.35
CA THR A 110 -6.57 9.61 -13.08
C THR A 110 -5.68 9.29 -11.88
N TYR A 111 -6.14 9.60 -10.66
CA TYR A 111 -5.35 9.27 -9.46
C TYR A 111 -5.25 7.74 -9.33
N THR A 112 -6.37 7.05 -9.54
CA THR A 112 -6.48 5.59 -9.41
C THR A 112 -5.51 4.85 -10.34
N GLU A 113 -5.32 5.32 -11.58
CA GLU A 113 -4.34 4.74 -12.52
C GLU A 113 -2.90 4.75 -11.98
N ILE A 114 -2.54 5.67 -11.08
CA ILE A 114 -1.20 5.68 -10.47
C ILE A 114 -1.00 4.39 -9.68
N HIS A 115 -2.02 3.93 -8.96
CA HIS A 115 -1.94 2.71 -8.18
C HIS A 115 -1.94 1.45 -9.08
N ASP A 116 -2.65 1.49 -10.21
CA ASP A 116 -2.63 0.41 -11.22
C ASP A 116 -1.24 0.27 -11.87
N GLU A 117 -0.63 1.38 -12.28
CA GLU A 117 0.69 1.44 -12.93
C GLU A 117 1.82 0.85 -12.07
N PHE A 118 1.67 0.86 -10.74
CA PHE A 118 2.63 0.30 -9.79
C PHE A 118 2.22 -1.08 -9.25
N ASP A 119 1.24 -1.76 -9.86
CA ASP A 119 0.75 -3.08 -9.45
C ASP A 119 0.24 -3.13 -7.99
N LEU A 120 -0.35 -2.03 -7.50
CA LEU A 120 -0.82 -1.89 -6.11
C LEU A 120 -2.28 -2.31 -5.91
N PHE A 121 -3.01 -2.58 -6.99
CA PHE A 121 -4.33 -3.20 -6.94
C PHE A 121 -4.20 -4.72 -6.90
N THR A 122 -3.83 -5.24 -5.73
CA THR A 122 -3.97 -6.65 -5.42
C THR A 122 -5.16 -6.86 -4.50
N SER A 123 -5.82 -8.01 -4.59
CA SER A 123 -6.87 -8.36 -3.64
C SER A 123 -6.25 -8.99 -2.39
N PRO A 124 -6.35 -8.37 -1.18
CA PRO A 124 -7.17 -7.19 -0.86
C PRO A 124 -6.37 -5.87 -0.69
N THR A 125 -6.85 -4.81 -1.35
CA THR A 125 -6.42 -3.42 -1.18
C THR A 125 -7.55 -2.58 -0.58
N ILE A 126 -7.22 -1.75 0.42
CA ILE A 126 -8.14 -0.86 1.14
C ILE A 126 -7.84 0.58 0.75
N LEU A 127 -8.81 1.23 0.12
CA LEU A 127 -8.72 2.62 -0.34
C LEU A 127 -9.53 3.52 0.59
N ALA A 128 -8.84 4.39 1.33
CA ALA A 128 -9.50 5.35 2.22
C ALA A 128 -10.02 6.56 1.43
N HIS A 129 -11.14 7.12 1.90
CA HIS A 129 -11.86 8.29 1.36
C HIS A 129 -12.65 8.04 0.09
N CYS A 130 -12.00 7.98 -1.08
CA CYS A 130 -12.68 7.78 -2.37
C CYS A 130 -13.84 8.77 -2.61
N ILE A 131 -13.69 10.03 -2.20
CA ILE A 131 -14.78 11.04 -2.20
C ILE A 131 -15.02 11.59 -3.61
N HIS A 132 -13.95 11.73 -4.41
CA HIS A 132 -13.97 12.42 -5.70
C HIS A 132 -13.56 11.50 -6.86
N LEU A 133 -13.94 10.22 -6.81
CA LEU A 133 -13.68 9.29 -7.89
C LEU A 133 -14.41 9.69 -9.18
N GLU A 134 -13.70 9.59 -10.31
CA GLU A 134 -14.28 9.64 -11.64
C GLU A 134 -14.91 8.27 -12.00
N PRO A 135 -15.92 8.18 -12.88
CA PRO A 135 -16.54 6.90 -13.22
C PRO A 135 -15.55 5.83 -13.73
N SER A 136 -14.54 6.24 -14.52
CA SER A 136 -13.49 5.34 -15.00
C SER A 136 -12.60 4.79 -13.87
N GLU A 137 -12.45 5.54 -12.77
CA GLU A 137 -11.70 5.08 -11.60
C GLU A 137 -12.46 3.98 -10.85
N ILE A 138 -13.79 4.04 -10.84
CA ILE A 138 -14.64 2.99 -10.24
C ILE A 138 -14.47 1.68 -11.02
N ASP A 139 -14.49 1.75 -12.35
CA ASP A 139 -14.29 0.57 -13.22
C ASP A 139 -12.92 -0.10 -12.97
N LEU A 140 -11.88 0.69 -12.68
CA LEU A 140 -10.55 0.17 -12.33
C LEU A 140 -10.54 -0.51 -10.95
N ILE A 141 -11.27 0.02 -9.97
CA ILE A 141 -11.33 -0.52 -8.61
C ILE A 141 -12.15 -1.82 -8.55
N GLU A 142 -13.16 -1.97 -9.40
CA GLU A 142 -14.01 -3.17 -9.44
C GLU A 142 -13.34 -4.41 -10.08
N LYS A 143 -12.17 -4.24 -10.69
CA LYS A 143 -11.46 -5.26 -11.47
C LYS A 143 -10.85 -6.37 -10.59
#